data_AF-A0A962V1K9-F1
#
_entry.id   AF-A0A962V1K9-F1
#
_cell.length_a   1.000
_cell.length_b   1.000
_cell.length_c   1.000
_cell.angle_alpha   90.00
_cell.angle_beta   90.00
_cell.angle_gamma   90.00
#
_symmetry.space_group_name_H-M   'P 1'
#
loop_
_entity.id
_entity.type
_entity.pdbx_description
1 polymer ?
#
loop_
_entity_poly.entity_id
_entity_poly.type
_entity_poly.pdbx_seq_one_letter_code
_entity_poly.pdbx_strand_id
1 'polypeptide(L)'
;MAADSTDSPDDDFIDPYDGPSKSQLKREALAVRDLGVELVKLTATQLEKIPLPDDIRAAVEQAQRIKAHGGRRRQLQYIGKLLR
;
A
#
# COMPACT_ATOMS: atom_id res chain seq x y z
N MET A 1 -39.36 20.87 43.28
CA MET A 1 -38.48 19.77 43.69
C MET A 1 -39.17 18.46 43.32
N ALA A 2 -38.58 17.75 42.35
CA ALA A 2 -38.92 16.47 41.67
C ALA A 2 -38.65 16.74 40.16
N ALA A 3 -37.46 16.49 39.59
CA ALA A 3 -36.79 15.19 39.35
C ALA A 3 -37.81 14.18 38.80
N ASP A 4 -37.71 13.61 37.61
CA ASP A 4 -36.54 13.27 36.81
C ASP A 4 -37.08 13.00 35.39
N SER A 5 -36.68 13.79 34.39
CA SER A 5 -37.04 13.53 33.00
C SER A 5 -36.04 12.53 32.44
N THR A 6 -36.51 11.32 32.19
CA THR A 6 -35.83 10.32 31.36
C THR A 6 -35.61 10.91 29.97
N ASP A 7 -34.41 11.42 29.74
CA ASP A 7 -33.84 11.54 28.39
C ASP A 7 -32.63 10.62 28.37
N SER A 8 -32.87 9.38 27.94
CA SER A 8 -31.80 8.49 27.50
C SER A 8 -31.46 8.91 26.08
N PRO A 9 -30.27 9.46 25.79
CA PRO A 9 -29.78 9.46 24.43
C PRO A 9 -29.24 8.06 24.18
N ASP A 10 -30.04 7.31 23.43
CA ASP A 10 -29.66 6.07 22.80
C ASP A 10 -28.30 6.18 22.09
N ASP A 11 -27.50 5.12 22.25
CA ASP A 11 -26.51 4.64 21.29
C ASP A 11 -25.47 5.64 20.74
N ASP A 12 -24.45 5.92 21.55
CA ASP A 12 -23.06 5.94 21.05
C ASP A 12 -22.62 4.50 20.66
N PHE A 13 -23.40 3.79 19.85
CA PHE A 13 -22.92 2.63 19.10
C PHE A 13 -21.99 3.17 18.01
N ILE A 14 -20.80 3.60 18.43
CA ILE A 14 -19.64 3.64 17.57
C ILE A 14 -19.43 2.18 17.19
N ASP A 15 -19.91 1.80 16.01
CA ASP A 15 -19.57 0.51 15.42
C ASP A 15 -18.03 0.40 15.43
N PRO A 16 -17.42 -0.47 16.25
CA PRO A 16 -15.97 -0.60 16.31
C PRO A 16 -15.39 -1.18 15.00
N TYR A 17 -16.25 -1.56 14.05
CA TYR A 17 -15.94 -2.19 12.78
C TYR A 17 -16.12 -1.26 11.56
N ASP A 18 -16.05 0.07 11.74
CA ASP A 18 -16.02 1.02 10.61
C ASP A 18 -14.67 0.98 9.86
N GLY A 19 -14.44 -0.11 9.13
CA GLY A 19 -13.39 -0.29 8.14
C GLY A 19 -11.94 -0.35 8.67
N PRO A 20 -10.98 -0.70 7.80
CA PRO A 20 -9.58 -0.65 8.16
C PRO A 20 -9.21 0.77 8.59
N SER A 21 -8.61 0.87 9.78
CA SER A 21 -8.14 2.14 10.33
C SER A 21 -7.32 2.91 9.30
N LYS A 22 -7.42 4.25 9.29
CA LYS A 22 -6.51 5.10 8.49
C LYS A 22 -5.03 4.74 8.69
N SER A 23 -4.67 4.13 9.82
CA SER A 23 -3.33 3.57 10.10
C SER A 23 -3.05 2.28 9.32
N GLN A 24 -4.01 1.36 9.21
CA GLN A 24 -3.88 0.11 8.45
C GLN A 24 -3.73 0.36 6.95
N LEU A 25 -4.58 1.20 6.36
CA LEU A 25 -4.49 1.57 4.95
C LEU A 25 -3.12 2.16 4.58
N LYS A 26 -2.52 2.93 5.50
CA LYS A 26 -1.16 3.47 5.33
C LYS A 26 -0.09 2.38 5.39
N ARG A 27 -0.22 1.39 6.28
CA ARG A 27 0.72 0.27 6.37
C ARG A 27 0.66 -0.62 5.15
N GLU A 28 -0.53 -0.91 4.65
CA GLU A 28 -0.71 -1.68 3.41
C GLU A 28 -0.08 -0.96 2.22
N ALA A 29 -0.32 0.35 2.07
CA ALA A 29 0.29 1.15 1.03
C ALA A 29 1.84 1.18 1.14
N LEU A 30 2.38 1.18 2.36
CA LEU A 30 3.82 1.07 2.60
C LEU A 30 4.35 -0.32 2.22
N ALA A 31 3.67 -1.38 2.65
CA ALA A 31 4.07 -2.76 2.35
C ALA A 31 4.15 -3.04 0.84
N VAL A 32 3.17 -2.54 0.07
CA VAL A 32 3.19 -2.68 -1.40
C VAL A 32 4.34 -1.87 -2.03
N ARG A 33 4.62 -0.66 -1.51
CA ARG A 33 5.80 0.10 -1.96
C ARG A 33 7.10 -0.59 -1.63
N ASP A 34 7.23 -1.15 -0.44
CA ASP A 34 8.43 -1.81 0.04
C ASP A 34 8.70 -3.08 -0.77
N LEU A 35 7.66 -3.86 -1.07
CA LEU A 35 7.75 -4.95 -2.04
C LEU A 35 8.25 -4.49 -3.41
N GLY A 36 7.72 -3.39 -3.94
CA GLY A 36 8.20 -2.80 -5.19
C GLY A 36 9.68 -2.38 -5.13
N VAL A 37 10.15 -1.88 -3.99
CA VAL A 37 11.57 -1.55 -3.77
C VAL A 37 12.44 -2.81 -3.69
N GLU A 38 11.97 -3.84 -3.00
CA GLU A 38 12.65 -5.13 -2.94
C GLU A 38 12.79 -5.74 -4.32
N LEU A 39 11.71 -5.78 -5.11
CA LEU A 39 11.75 -6.30 -6.49
C LEU A 39 12.79 -5.59 -7.37
N VAL A 40 12.93 -4.26 -7.25
CA VAL A 40 13.95 -3.51 -8.01
C VAL A 40 15.37 -3.74 -7.47
N LYS A 41 15.52 -4.12 -6.20
CA LYS A 41 16.81 -4.50 -5.59
C LYS A 41 17.21 -5.95 -5.92
N LEU A 42 16.25 -6.84 -6.19
CA LEU A 42 16.53 -8.21 -6.61
C LEU A 42 17.28 -8.22 -7.95
N THR A 43 18.08 -9.26 -8.16
CA THR A 43 18.82 -9.44 -9.42
C THR A 43 17.91 -9.98 -10.51
N ALA A 44 18.24 -9.72 -11.79
CA ALA A 44 17.48 -10.24 -12.93
C ALA A 44 17.25 -11.77 -12.86
N THR A 45 18.25 -12.51 -12.39
CA THR A 45 18.19 -13.96 -12.19
C THR A 45 17.18 -14.40 -11.12
N GLN A 46 16.92 -13.55 -10.11
CA GLN A 46 15.90 -13.82 -9.10
C GLN A 46 14.49 -13.49 -9.63
N LEU A 47 14.37 -12.40 -10.39
CA LEU A 47 13.12 -12.03 -11.05
C LEU A 47 12.68 -13.06 -12.10
N GLU A 48 13.62 -13.69 -12.81
CA GLU A 48 13.32 -14.78 -13.76
C GLU A 48 12.74 -16.03 -13.10
N LYS A 49 13.09 -16.29 -11.83
CA LYS A 49 12.59 -17.45 -11.08
C LYS A 49 11.17 -17.26 -10.54
N ILE A 50 10.68 -16.02 -10.53
CA ILE A 50 9.32 -15.71 -10.08
C ILE A 50 8.46 -15.53 -11.33
N PRO A 51 7.33 -16.24 -11.46
CA PRO A 51 6.38 -16.02 -12.55
C PRO A 51 5.67 -14.68 -12.35
N LEU A 52 6.35 -13.60 -12.74
CA LEU A 52 5.84 -12.23 -12.73
C LEU A 52 5.21 -11.89 -14.07
N PRO A 53 4.13 -11.07 -14.09
CA PRO A 53 3.60 -10.48 -15.32
C PRO A 53 4.68 -9.69 -16.06
N ASP A 54 4.64 -9.71 -17.39
CA ASP A 54 5.60 -9.00 -18.25
C ASP A 54 5.62 -7.48 -17.95
N ASP A 55 4.48 -6.92 -17.57
CA ASP A 55 4.35 -5.51 -17.17
C ASP A 55 5.25 -5.16 -15.97
N ILE A 56 5.29 -6.04 -14.96
CA ILE A 56 6.10 -5.83 -13.75
C ILE A 56 7.58 -6.01 -14.09
N ARG A 57 7.92 -7.01 -14.91
CA ARG A 57 9.29 -7.25 -15.37
C ARG A 57 9.84 -6.05 -16.14
N ALA A 58 9.10 -5.57 -17.14
CA ALA A 58 9.46 -4.38 -17.90
C ALA A 58 9.57 -3.15 -16.99
N ALA A 59 8.67 -2.99 -16.01
CA ALA A 59 8.71 -1.88 -15.09
C ALA A 59 9.97 -1.90 -14.19
N VAL A 60 10.39 -3.09 -13.72
CA VAL A 60 11.59 -3.28 -12.90
C VAL A 60 12.86 -3.03 -13.72
N GLU A 61 12.95 -3.54 -14.94
CA GLU A 61 14.08 -3.28 -15.84
C GLU A 61 14.24 -1.78 -16.13
N GLN A 62 13.14 -1.08 -16.40
CA GLN A 62 13.14 0.38 -16.56
C GLN A 62 13.61 1.07 -15.27
N ALA A 63 13.18 0.60 -14.09
CA ALA A 63 13.61 1.17 -12.81
C ALA A 63 15.12 1.03 -12.59
N GLN A 64 15.72 -0.08 -13.03
CA GLN A 64 17.16 -0.33 -12.95
C GLN A 64 17.94 0.50 -13.99
N ARG A 65 17.37 0.75 -15.17
CA ARG A 65 17.99 1.55 -16.24
C ARG A 65 18.03 3.04 -15.92
N ILE A 66 17.03 3.55 -15.18
CA ILE A 66 16.95 4.96 -14.80
C ILE A 66 18.00 5.29 -13.73
N LYS A 67 19.03 6.05 -14.11
CA LYS A 67 20.05 6.58 -13.18
C LYS A 67 19.54 7.75 -12.33
N ALA A 68 18.53 8.49 -12.80
CA ALA A 68 17.99 9.65 -12.09
C ALA A 68 17.13 9.23 -10.88
N HIS A 69 17.48 9.70 -9.68
CA HIS A 69 16.74 9.38 -8.44
C HIS A 69 15.24 9.70 -8.54
N GLY A 70 14.86 10.80 -9.20
CA GLY A 70 13.47 11.18 -9.40
C GLY A 70 12.70 10.21 -10.29
N GLY A 71 13.29 9.81 -11.43
CA GLY A 71 12.67 8.85 -12.34
C GLY A 71 12.55 7.46 -11.71
N ARG A 72 13.59 7.01 -11.00
CA ARG A 72 13.56 5.74 -10.25
C ARG A 72 12.46 5.73 -9.19
N ARG A 73 12.29 6.83 -8.46
CA ARG A 73 11.21 6.96 -7.46
C ARG A 73 9.81 6.93 -8.08
N ARG A 74 9.61 7.53 -9.26
CA ARG A 74 8.34 7.46 -10.00
C ARG A 74 8.08 6.03 -10.50
N GLN A 75 9.10 5.36 -11.01
CA GLN A 75 8.99 3.98 -11.48
C GLN A 75 8.66 3.01 -10.35
N LEU A 76 9.27 3.18 -9.18
CA LEU A 76 8.93 2.42 -7.97
C LEU A 76 7.48 2.61 -7.54
N GLN A 77 6.92 3.83 -7.67
CA GLN A 77 5.50 4.06 -7.40
C GLN A 77 4.60 3.40 -8.44
N TYR A 78 5.02 3.39 -9.71
CA TYR A 78 4.30 2.68 -10.77
C TYR A 78 4.28 1.16 -10.53
N ILE A 79 5.43 0.57 -10.16
CA ILE A 79 5.51 -0.85 -9.75
C ILE A 79 4.59 -1.10 -8.56
N GLY A 80 4.61 -0.24 -7.53
CA GLY A 80 3.70 -0.36 -6.39
C GLY A 80 2.22 -0.24 -6.77
N LYS A 81 1.86 0.46 -7.86
CA LYS A 81 0.49 0.47 -8.39
C LYS A 81 0.15 -0.81 -9.15
N LEU A 82 1.09 -1.40 -9.88
CA LEU A 82 0.89 -2.68 -10.57
C LEU A 82 0.74 -3.87 -9.60
N LEU A 83 1.26 -3.74 -8.39
CA LEU A 83 1.17 -4.76 -7.34
C LEU A 83 -0.11 -4.67 -6.48
N ARG A 84 -0.92 -3.63 -6.65
CA ARG A 84 -2.14 -3.38 -5.88
C ARG A 84 -3.39 -3.84 -6.61
#